data_AF-A0A520HNH9-F1
#
_entry.id   AF-A0A520HNH9-F1
#
_cell.length_a   1.000
_cell.length_b   1.000
_cell.length_c   1.000
_cell.angle_alpha   90.00
_cell.angle_beta   90.00
_cell.angle_gamma   90.00
#
_symmetry.space_group_name_H-M   'P 1'
#
loop_
_entity.id
_entity.type
_entity.pdbx_description
1 polymer ?
#
loop_
_entity_poly.entity_id
_entity_poly.type
_entity_poly.pdbx_seq_one_letter_code
_entity_poly.pdbx_strand_id
1 'polypeptide(L)'
;LSTFADIFGEDSARGNLLHRSMEIIGAEGAGVVVVINRPRTDQFTVALQAKAGTLPAADMEELRDYGVGAMILTELGVEEMVLLTNTHHTLVGLDGYGLSIVGERAIDVDA
;
A
#
# COMPACT_ATOMS: atom_id res chain seq x y z
N LEU A 1 1.45 -2.07 10.97
CA LEU A 1 0.18 -2.57 11.54
C LEU A 1 -0.15 -1.73 12.75
N SER A 2 -1.34 -1.15 12.76
CA SER A 2 -1.94 -0.72 14.01
C SER A 2 -2.66 -1.95 14.57
N THR A 3 -2.07 -2.57 15.59
CA THR A 3 -2.62 -3.74 16.30
C THR A 3 -4.03 -3.48 16.84
N PHE A 4 -4.41 -2.21 17.01
CA PHE A 4 -5.73 -1.82 17.51
C PHE A 4 -6.82 -1.93 16.44
N ALA A 5 -6.55 -1.56 15.18
CA ALA A 5 -7.53 -1.64 14.10
C ALA A 5 -7.81 -3.09 13.68
N ASP A 6 -6.77 -3.93 13.66
CA ASP A 6 -6.89 -5.35 13.26
C ASP A 6 -7.59 -6.23 14.31
N ILE A 7 -7.55 -5.86 15.61
CA ILE A 7 -8.17 -6.61 16.71
C ILE A 7 -9.61 -6.16 17.00
N PHE A 8 -9.94 -4.88 16.79
CA PHE A 8 -11.22 -4.31 17.19
C PHE A 8 -12.23 -4.09 16.05
N GLY A 9 -11.88 -4.41 14.80
CA GLY A 9 -12.80 -4.22 13.67
C GLY A 9 -13.27 -2.77 13.58
N GLU A 10 -12.36 -1.82 13.85
CA GLU A 10 -12.68 -0.41 13.76
C GLU A 10 -12.91 -0.09 12.28
N ASP A 11 -14.11 0.41 11.98
CA ASP A 11 -14.64 0.87 10.69
C ASP A 11 -13.79 2.05 10.17
N SER A 12 -12.53 1.75 9.91
CA SER A 12 -11.52 2.69 9.44
C SER A 12 -11.46 2.56 7.93
N ALA A 13 -11.34 3.68 7.24
CA ALA A 13 -11.23 3.72 5.77
C ALA A 13 -10.19 2.73 5.21
N ARG A 14 -9.18 2.38 6.02
CA ARG A 14 -8.13 1.41 5.69
C ARG A 14 -8.58 -0.06 5.83
N GLY A 15 -9.42 -0.38 6.81
CA GLY A 15 -10.02 -1.71 6.96
C GLY A 15 -10.93 -2.04 5.79
N ASN A 16 -11.77 -1.08 5.38
CA ASN A 16 -12.64 -1.22 4.21
C ASN A 16 -11.83 -1.38 2.93
N LEU A 17 -10.73 -0.64 2.76
CA LEU A 17 -9.86 -0.76 1.58
C LEU A 17 -9.25 -2.17 1.46
N LEU A 18 -8.75 -2.75 2.54
CA LEU A 18 -8.19 -4.10 2.53
C LEU A 18 -9.26 -5.13 2.18
N HIS A 19 -10.44 -5.05 2.81
CA HIS A 19 -11.55 -5.95 2.55
C HIS A 19 -11.97 -5.92 1.07
N ARG A 20 -12.22 -4.73 0.52
CA ARG A 20 -12.60 -4.54 -0.89
C ARG A 20 -11.50 -5.01 -1.86
N SER A 21 -10.23 -4.79 -1.53
CA SER A 21 -9.11 -5.30 -2.34
C SER A 21 -9.12 -6.84 -2.42
N MET A 22 -9.38 -7.52 -1.30
CA MET A 22 -9.46 -8.97 -1.24
C MET A 22 -10.67 -9.51 -2.00
N GLU A 23 -11.82 -8.83 -1.95
CA GLU A 23 -12.99 -9.19 -2.75
C GLU A 23 -12.71 -9.07 -4.26
N ILE A 24 -12.10 -7.97 -4.68
CA ILE A 24 -11.69 -7.75 -6.07
C ILE A 24 -10.74 -8.86 -6.53
N ILE A 25 -9.71 -9.18 -5.73
CA ILE A 25 -8.77 -10.28 -6.03
C ILE A 25 -9.50 -11.63 -6.09
N GLY A 26 -10.41 -11.88 -5.15
CA GLY A 26 -11.20 -13.11 -5.09
C GLY A 26 -12.08 -13.30 -6.33
N ALA A 27 -12.65 -12.23 -6.88
CA ALA A 27 -13.43 -12.26 -8.10
C ALA A 27 -12.58 -12.58 -9.36
N GLU A 28 -11.32 -12.13 -9.39
CA GLU A 28 -10.36 -12.46 -10.46
C GLU A 28 -9.77 -13.87 -10.31
N GLY A 29 -9.89 -14.49 -9.13
CA GLY A 29 -9.41 -15.83 -8.82
C GLY A 29 -7.91 -15.93 -8.51
N ALA A 30 -7.13 -14.89 -8.75
CA ALA A 30 -5.71 -14.81 -8.40
C ALA A 30 -5.27 -13.37 -8.10
N GLY A 31 -4.40 -13.21 -7.11
CA GLY A 31 -3.80 -11.93 -6.77
C GLY A 31 -2.94 -12.01 -5.51
N VAL A 32 -2.20 -10.95 -5.23
CA VAL A 32 -1.28 -10.86 -4.09
C VAL A 32 -1.56 -9.58 -3.33
N VAL A 33 -1.59 -9.66 -2.00
CA VAL A 33 -1.60 -8.49 -1.12
C VAL A 33 -0.35 -8.52 -0.25
N VAL A 34 0.48 -7.50 -0.38
CA VAL A 34 1.69 -7.34 0.42
C VAL A 34 1.38 -6.39 1.58
N VAL A 35 1.35 -6.93 2.80
CA VAL A 35 1.11 -6.13 4.01
C VAL A 35 2.45 -5.84 4.69
N ILE A 36 2.93 -4.61 4.56
CA ILE A 36 4.17 -4.18 5.21
C ILE A 36 3.85 -3.68 6.62
N ASN A 37 4.31 -4.44 7.61
CA ASN A 37 4.15 -4.07 9.01
C ASN A 37 5.36 -3.27 9.51
N ARG A 38 5.28 -1.94 9.49
CA ARG A 38 6.17 -1.13 10.34
C ARG A 38 5.41 -0.35 11.40
N PRO A 39 5.89 -0.37 12.66
CA PRO A 39 5.51 0.63 13.64
C PRO A 39 6.18 1.95 13.25
N ARG A 40 5.40 2.93 12.81
CA ARG A 40 5.86 4.30 12.60
C ARG A 40 6.02 4.97 13.97
N THR A 41 7.25 5.23 14.39
CA THR A 41 7.55 5.93 15.65
C THR A 41 7.35 7.44 15.54
N ASP A 42 7.27 7.96 14.31
CA ASP A 42 7.19 9.37 13.96
C ASP A 42 5.75 9.93 13.83
N GLN A 43 4.72 9.09 14.06
CA GLN A 43 3.32 9.42 13.81
C GLN A 43 2.88 10.75 14.46
N PHE A 44 3.34 11.01 15.69
CA PHE A 44 3.00 12.23 16.41
C PHE A 44 3.66 13.48 15.78
N THR A 45 4.89 13.34 15.31
CA THR A 45 5.65 14.42 14.67
C THR A 45 5.04 14.78 13.32
N VAL A 46 4.70 13.79 12.49
CA VAL A 46 4.05 13.99 11.19
C VAL A 46 2.68 14.65 11.35
N ALA A 47 1.89 14.22 12.33
CA ALA A 47 0.59 14.83 12.62
C ALA A 47 0.70 16.31 13.02
N LEU A 48 1.73 16.65 13.80
CA LEU A 48 2.00 18.04 14.19
C LEU A 48 2.43 18.90 13.00
N GLN A 49 3.28 18.37 12.11
CA GLN A 49 3.72 19.05 10.89
C GLN A 49 2.57 19.29 9.90
N ALA A 50 1.72 18.29 9.69
CA ALA A 50 0.55 18.43 8.83
C ALA A 50 -0.41 19.52 9.37
N LYS A 51 -0.63 19.57 10.69
CA LYS A 51 -1.45 20.60 11.33
C LYS A 51 -0.81 22.00 11.26
N ALA A 52 0.52 22.08 11.20
CA ALA A 52 1.28 23.31 11.00
C ALA A 52 1.37 23.75 9.53
N GLY A 53 0.75 23.01 8.60
CA GLY A 53 0.74 23.33 7.16
C GLY A 53 2.06 23.03 6.43
N THR A 54 2.98 22.34 7.09
CA THR A 54 4.22 21.87 6.46
C THR A 54 3.98 20.48 5.88
N LEU A 55 4.11 20.34 4.57
CA LEU A 55 4.16 19.03 3.92
C LEU A 55 5.47 18.33 4.33
N PRO A 56 5.43 17.16 4.97
CA PRO A 56 6.65 16.39 5.20
C PRO A 56 7.28 16.05 3.84
N ALA A 57 8.62 16.02 3.80
CA ALA A 57 9.35 15.60 2.60
C ALA A 57 8.93 14.19 2.18
N ALA A 58 9.06 13.88 0.88
CA ALA A 58 8.84 12.53 0.37
C ALA A 58 9.58 11.53 1.26
N ASP A 59 8.81 10.62 1.86
CA ASP A 59 9.28 9.81 2.96
C ASP A 59 10.25 8.76 2.41
N MET A 60 11.55 8.94 2.65
CA MET A 60 12.57 7.96 2.25
C MET A 60 12.26 6.57 2.80
N GLU A 61 11.48 6.51 3.88
CA GLU A 61 10.97 5.27 4.45
C GLU A 61 9.91 4.60 3.54
N GLU A 62 9.07 5.37 2.85
CA GLU A 62 8.07 4.86 1.93
C GLU A 62 8.72 4.22 0.69
N LEU A 63 9.76 4.84 0.14
CA LEU A 63 10.57 4.25 -0.94
C LEU A 63 11.21 2.92 -0.52
N ARG A 64 11.69 2.83 0.73
CA ARG A 64 12.23 1.59 1.28
C ARG A 64 11.15 0.51 1.39
N ASP A 65 9.94 0.89 1.78
CA ASP A 65 8.82 -0.05 1.89
C ASP A 65 8.41 -0.58 0.53
N TYR A 66 8.33 0.27 -0.49
CA TYR A 66 8.10 -0.19 -1.86
C TYR A 66 9.20 -1.14 -2.36
N GLY A 67 10.47 -0.86 -2.06
CA GLY A 67 11.57 -1.76 -2.42
C GLY A 67 11.44 -3.16 -1.78
N VAL A 68 11.02 -3.23 -0.52
CA VAL A 68 10.73 -4.51 0.15
C VAL A 68 9.54 -5.21 -0.49
N GLY A 69 8.47 -4.47 -0.78
CA GLY A 69 7.28 -5.02 -1.44
C GLY A 69 7.58 -5.56 -2.84
N ALA A 70 8.38 -4.82 -3.62
CA ALA A 70 8.86 -5.23 -4.93
C ALA A 70 9.66 -6.54 -4.84
N MET A 71 10.62 -6.63 -3.92
CA MET A 71 11.40 -7.86 -3.73
C MET A 71 10.53 -9.07 -3.39
N ILE A 72 9.51 -8.89 -2.53
CA ILE A 72 8.56 -9.97 -2.20
C ILE A 72 7.81 -10.42 -3.45
N LEU A 73 7.31 -9.49 -4.26
CA LEU A 73 6.57 -9.81 -5.48
C LEU A 73 7.44 -10.55 -6.51
N THR A 74 8.70 -10.12 -6.70
CA THR A 74 9.65 -10.80 -7.58
C THR A 74 9.95 -12.23 -7.11
N GLU A 75 10.16 -12.45 -5.81
CA GLU A 75 10.38 -13.79 -5.24
C GLU A 75 9.15 -14.71 -5.36
N LEU A 76 7.95 -14.12 -5.44
CA LEU A 76 6.71 -14.84 -5.76
C LEU A 76 6.53 -15.11 -7.26
N GLY A 77 7.44 -14.64 -8.10
CA GLY A 77 7.41 -14.82 -9.56
C GLY A 77 6.45 -13.88 -10.28
N VAL A 78 6.08 -12.75 -9.66
CA VAL A 78 5.33 -11.70 -10.35
C VAL A 78 6.28 -10.95 -11.28
N GLU A 79 5.86 -10.72 -12.52
CA GLU A 79 6.59 -9.93 -13.52
C GLU A 79 5.72 -8.76 -14.00
N GLU A 80 4.46 -9.03 -14.35
CA GLU A 80 3.47 -8.04 -14.75
C GLU A 80 2.28 -8.04 -13.78
N MET A 81 1.80 -6.87 -13.39
CA MET A 81 0.65 -6.75 -12.49
C MET A 81 -0.26 -5.57 -12.82
N VAL A 82 -1.54 -5.73 -12.48
CA VAL A 82 -2.48 -4.60 -12.37
C VAL A 82 -2.45 -4.11 -10.92
N LEU A 83 -2.04 -2.86 -10.72
CA LEU A 83 -1.96 -2.27 -9.39
C LEU A 83 -3.34 -1.79 -8.93
N LEU A 84 -3.80 -2.29 -7.79
CA LEU A 84 -4.98 -1.74 -7.11
C LEU A 84 -4.57 -0.54 -6.26
N THR A 85 -4.98 0.68 -6.64
CA THR A 85 -4.62 1.91 -5.92
C THR A 85 -5.63 3.04 -6.13
N ASN A 86 -5.81 3.87 -5.11
CA ASN A 86 -6.60 5.13 -5.18
C ASN A 86 -5.71 6.37 -5.26
N THR A 87 -4.39 6.18 -5.28
CA THR A 87 -3.39 7.23 -5.30
C THR A 87 -2.36 6.94 -6.38
N HIS A 88 -2.10 7.89 -7.25
CA HIS A 88 -1.05 7.77 -8.27
C HIS A 88 0.29 8.18 -7.66
N HIS A 89 1.18 7.21 -7.52
CA HIS A 89 2.57 7.45 -7.12
C HIS A 89 3.49 6.97 -8.25
N THR A 90 4.48 7.79 -8.60
CA THR A 90 5.53 7.35 -9.51
C THR A 90 6.40 6.33 -8.78
N LEU A 91 6.12 5.04 -8.99
CA LEU A 91 6.91 3.94 -8.45
C LEU A 91 8.20 3.80 -9.26
N VAL A 92 9.18 4.66 -8.95
CA VAL A 92 10.50 4.63 -9.59
C VAL A 92 11.26 3.39 -9.14
N GLY A 93 11.78 2.62 -10.10
CA GLY A 93 12.73 1.53 -9.83
C GLY A 93 12.14 0.12 -9.80
N LEU A 94 10.84 -0.07 -10.10
CA LEU A 94 10.25 -1.41 -10.25
C LEU A 94 10.91 -2.23 -11.36
N ASP A 95 11.35 -1.58 -12.44
CA ASP A 95 12.11 -2.21 -13.53
C ASP A 95 13.40 -2.89 -13.02
N GLY A 96 14.03 -2.33 -11.97
CA GLY A 96 15.22 -2.92 -11.34
C GLY A 96 14.94 -4.22 -10.59
N TYR A 97 13.68 -4.50 -10.29
CA TYR A 97 13.18 -5.74 -9.69
C TYR A 97 12.53 -6.69 -10.70
N GLY A 98 12.54 -6.34 -12.00
CA GLY A 98 11.85 -7.11 -13.03
C GLY A 98 10.33 -7.02 -12.95
N LEU A 99 9.79 -5.96 -12.34
CA LEU A 99 8.35 -5.76 -12.16
C LEU A 99 7.83 -4.65 -13.09
N SER A 100 6.68 -4.88 -13.69
CA SER A 100 5.99 -3.92 -14.56
C SER A 100 4.52 -3.78 -14.18
N ILE A 101 4.07 -2.53 -14.03
CA ILE A 101 2.66 -2.20 -13.85
C ILE A 101 2.04 -2.04 -15.24
N VAL A 102 1.24 -3.02 -15.65
CA VAL A 102 0.57 -3.03 -16.97
C VAL A 102 -0.80 -2.36 -16.95
N GLY A 103 -1.30 -2.03 -15.77
CA GLY A 103 -2.54 -1.28 -15.59
C GLY A 103 -2.76 -0.88 -14.14
N GLU A 104 -3.67 0.07 -13.93
CA GLU A 104 -4.10 0.50 -12.60
C GLU A 104 -5.62 0.41 -12.50
N ARG A 105 -6.11 0.01 -11.32
CA ARG A 105 -7.54 -0.02 -11.01
C ARG A 105 -7.80 0.54 -9.63
N ALA A 106 -8.78 1.45 -9.55
CA ALA A 106 -9.22 2.02 -8.28
C ALA A 106 -9.96 0.99 -7.42
N ILE A 107 -9.90 1.19 -6.11
CA ILE A 107 -10.61 0.40 -5.10
C ILE A 107 -11.77 1.25 -4.60
N ASP A 108 -13.00 0.85 -4.93
CA ASP A 108 -14.19 1.51 -4.40
C ASP A 108 -14.43 1.09 -2.95
N VAL A 109 -14.34 2.05 -2.05
CA VAL A 109 -14.46 1.91 -0.59
C VAL A 109 -15.81 2.39 -0.05
N ASP A 110 -16.67 2.96 -0.92
CA ASP A 110 -17.95 3.56 -0.53
C ASP A 110 -19.18 2.68 -0.89
N ALA A 111 -18.96 1.47 -1.41
CA ALA A 111 -19.99 0.53 -1.87
C ALA A 111 -20.37 -0.55 -0.84
#